data_AF-A0A182EVP9-F1
#
_entry.id   AF-A0A182EVP9-F1
#
_cell.length_a   1.000
_cell.length_b   1.000
_cell.length_c   1.000
_cell.angle_alpha   90.00
_cell.angle_beta   90.00
_cell.angle_gamma   90.00
#
_symmetry.space_group_name_H-M   'P 1'
#
loop_
_entity.id
_entity.type
_entity.pdbx_description
1 polymer ?
#
loop_
_entity_poly.entity_id
_entity_poly.type
_entity_poly.pdbx_seq_one_letter_code
_entity_poly.pdbx_strand_id
1 'polypeptide(L)'
;LYKLVLNCYRYDIYHTTTSVAGVAPVARMCDPIFACSLVEGMHLGRSFVLAHEMGHNMGMVHDGVQNQCDRSCCLMSAVNGAGKTTWSECSVREFNAFLLQLDESGQGNCLRDGSEGLMIYNHMKDSRLPGQRFTADQQCSYFWGKGFEVEIPKERTMDDICRILWCGNNGSTISTAHPALEGSWCGGQCRRWPQGIRPAKIDGGWTEWSNKEKRCPISQCQITGSIQIKSQMRTCTKPALVFRNLSNTLNNLK
;
A
#
# COMPACT_ATOMS: atom_id res chain seq x y z
N LEU A 1 -7.68 15.52 23.47
CA LEU A 1 -8.80 14.81 22.82
C LEU A 1 -8.35 14.38 21.43
N TYR A 2 -8.51 13.10 21.09
CA TYR A 2 -8.21 12.60 19.74
C TYR A 2 -9.31 13.05 18.77
N LYS A 3 -8.94 13.60 17.61
CA LYS A 3 -9.89 14.14 16.61
C LYS A 3 -10.62 13.05 15.80
N LEU A 4 -10.05 11.84 15.78
CA LEU A 4 -10.62 10.64 15.16
C LEU A 4 -10.15 9.45 16.01
N VAL A 5 -11.08 8.57 16.39
CA VAL A 5 -10.73 7.29 17.02
C VAL A 5 -10.70 6.22 15.94
N LEU A 6 -9.48 5.79 15.60
CA LEU A 6 -9.26 4.62 14.77
C LEU A 6 -9.21 3.38 15.67
N ASN A 7 -10.32 2.67 15.77
CA ASN A 7 -10.33 1.37 16.43
C ASN A 7 -9.85 0.32 15.43
N CYS A 8 -8.54 0.12 15.37
CA CYS A 8 -7.91 -0.96 14.60
C CYS A 8 -7.90 -2.29 15.37
N TYR A 9 -9.00 -2.62 16.04
CA TYR A 9 -9.11 -3.91 16.73
C TYR A 9 -9.51 -5.01 15.75
N ARG A 10 -9.10 -6.24 16.10
CA ARG A 10 -9.45 -7.50 15.43
C ARG A 10 -10.93 -7.79 15.63
N TYR A 11 -11.79 -7.01 14.98
CA TYR A 11 -13.22 -7.27 14.88
C TYR A 11 -13.48 -7.86 13.51
N ASP A 12 -14.04 -9.06 13.50
CA ASP A 12 -14.46 -9.73 12.28
C ASP A 12 -15.76 -9.05 11.80
N ILE A 13 -15.64 -8.14 10.83
CA ILE A 13 -16.80 -7.44 10.24
C ILE A 13 -17.60 -8.43 9.34
N TYR A 14 -17.06 -9.62 9.05
CA TYR A 14 -17.68 -10.63 8.20
C TYR A 14 -18.90 -11.33 8.81
N HIS A 15 -19.29 -11.01 10.05
CA HIS A 15 -20.42 -11.69 10.71
C HIS A 15 -21.77 -11.47 10.01
N THR A 16 -21.91 -10.50 9.09
CA THR A 16 -23.18 -10.25 8.38
C THR A 16 -23.06 -10.05 6.87
N THR A 17 -21.92 -9.64 6.32
CA THR A 17 -21.70 -9.52 4.86
C THR A 17 -20.25 -9.84 4.51
N THR A 18 -20.02 -10.68 3.50
CA THR A 18 -18.69 -11.20 3.17
C THR A 18 -17.76 -10.22 2.42
N SER A 19 -18.12 -8.94 2.34
CA SER A 19 -17.53 -7.99 1.38
C SER A 19 -17.13 -6.62 1.96
N VAL A 20 -17.22 -6.41 3.27
CA VAL A 20 -16.95 -5.09 3.88
C VAL A 20 -15.58 -5.10 4.56
N ALA A 21 -14.63 -4.32 4.03
CA ALA A 21 -13.27 -4.20 4.58
C ALA A 21 -13.12 -3.07 5.61
N GLY A 22 -14.12 -2.19 5.72
CA GLY A 22 -14.14 -1.06 6.64
C GLY A 22 -15.53 -0.45 6.75
N VAL A 23 -15.76 0.33 7.80
CA VAL A 23 -16.99 1.10 7.99
C VAL A 23 -16.70 2.43 8.69
N ALA A 24 -17.34 3.48 8.21
CA ALA A 24 -17.37 4.80 8.81
C ALA A 24 -18.72 5.49 8.60
N PRO A 25 -19.16 6.31 9.57
CA PRO A 25 -20.30 7.18 9.37
C PRO A 25 -19.92 8.36 8.43
N VAL A 26 -20.91 8.82 7.66
CA VAL A 26 -20.72 9.94 6.72
C VAL A 26 -20.83 11.28 7.45
N ALA A 27 -19.91 12.20 7.17
CA ALA A 27 -19.90 13.58 7.66
C ALA A 27 -19.90 13.70 9.21
N ARG A 28 -19.16 12.84 9.89
CA ARG A 28 -19.03 12.84 11.37
C ARG A 28 -17.65 13.20 11.89
N MET A 29 -16.72 13.62 11.04
CA MET A 29 -15.47 14.21 11.51
C MET A 29 -15.77 15.43 12.41
N CYS A 30 -15.03 15.56 13.51
CA CYS A 30 -15.27 16.53 14.59
C CYS A 30 -16.49 16.28 15.49
N ASP A 31 -17.30 15.25 15.23
CA ASP A 31 -18.35 14.81 16.15
C ASP A 31 -17.72 13.98 17.30
N PRO A 32 -17.87 14.39 18.57
CA PRO A 32 -17.20 13.74 19.69
C PRO A 32 -17.66 12.30 19.95
N ILE A 33 -18.81 11.90 19.41
CA ILE A 33 -19.41 10.57 19.60
C ILE A 33 -19.20 9.72 18.35
N PHE A 34 -19.31 10.32 17.17
CA PHE A 34 -19.40 9.58 15.91
C PHE A 34 -18.17 9.70 15.00
N ALA A 35 -17.14 10.47 15.34
CA ALA A 35 -15.88 10.53 14.59
C ALA A 35 -15.05 9.25 14.76
N CYS A 36 -15.43 8.17 14.09
CA CYS A 36 -14.73 6.89 14.15
C CYS A 36 -14.68 6.17 12.79
N SER A 37 -13.69 5.29 12.64
CA SER A 37 -13.62 4.34 11.52
C SER A 37 -13.15 2.99 12.04
N LEU A 38 -13.76 1.93 11.52
CA LEU A 38 -13.32 0.56 11.70
C LEU A 38 -12.73 0.08 10.37
N VAL A 39 -11.52 -0.45 10.41
CA VAL A 39 -10.81 -0.93 9.20
C VAL A 39 -10.21 -2.29 9.50
N GLU A 40 -10.49 -3.26 8.65
CA GLU A 40 -9.96 -4.61 8.76
C GLU A 40 -8.67 -4.78 7.92
N GLY A 41 -7.80 -5.68 8.38
CA GLY A 41 -6.61 -6.10 7.64
C GLY A 41 -5.29 -5.89 8.40
N MET A 42 -4.41 -6.88 8.28
CA MET A 42 -3.03 -6.86 8.77
C MET A 42 -2.00 -6.75 7.64
N HIS A 43 -2.38 -6.09 6.54
CA HIS A 43 -1.55 -5.89 5.37
C HIS A 43 -1.49 -4.41 4.99
N LEU A 44 -0.52 -4.05 4.15
CA LEU A 44 -0.28 -2.65 3.77
C LEU A 44 -1.46 -2.05 3.00
N GLY A 45 -2.20 -2.85 2.22
CA GLY A 45 -3.39 -2.41 1.48
C GLY A 45 -4.52 -1.82 2.33
N ARG A 46 -4.53 -2.03 3.67
CA ARG A 46 -5.53 -1.43 4.56
C ARG A 46 -5.45 0.10 4.59
N SER A 47 -4.33 0.68 4.15
CA SER A 47 -4.20 2.13 4.03
C SER A 47 -5.19 2.73 3.03
N PHE A 48 -5.52 2.00 1.96
CA PHE A 48 -6.50 2.45 0.97
C PHE A 48 -7.91 2.41 1.55
N VAL A 49 -8.24 1.36 2.30
CA VAL A 49 -9.52 1.24 3.02
C VAL A 49 -9.62 2.32 4.09
N LEU A 50 -8.56 2.55 4.86
CA LEU A 50 -8.52 3.65 5.83
C LEU A 50 -8.76 5.00 5.16
N ALA A 51 -8.14 5.27 4.02
CA ALA A 51 -8.39 6.50 3.27
C ALA A 51 -9.87 6.60 2.85
N HIS A 52 -10.46 5.52 2.32
CA HIS A 52 -11.89 5.44 1.98
C HIS A 52 -12.80 5.79 3.18
N GLU A 53 -12.59 5.14 4.32
CA GLU A 53 -13.40 5.37 5.54
C GLU A 53 -13.18 6.78 6.13
N MET A 54 -11.98 7.34 5.98
CA MET A 54 -11.73 8.74 6.32
C MET A 54 -12.48 9.69 5.37
N GLY A 55 -12.57 9.36 4.08
CA GLY A 55 -13.37 10.09 3.11
C GLY A 55 -14.84 10.19 3.53
N HIS A 56 -15.43 9.07 3.95
CA HIS A 56 -16.79 9.07 4.52
C HIS A 56 -16.93 10.01 5.72
N ASN A 57 -16.03 9.92 6.71
CA ASN A 57 -16.07 10.83 7.86
C ASN A 57 -16.01 12.31 7.46
N MET A 58 -15.31 12.63 6.36
CA MET A 58 -15.19 13.97 5.80
C MET A 58 -16.29 14.32 4.77
N GLY A 59 -17.40 13.57 4.77
CA GLY A 59 -18.61 13.88 4.01
C GLY A 59 -18.64 13.35 2.58
N MET A 60 -17.64 12.57 2.16
CA MET A 60 -17.66 11.95 0.83
C MET A 60 -18.63 10.76 0.79
N VAL A 61 -19.32 10.58 -0.33
CA VAL A 61 -20.13 9.39 -0.63
C VAL A 61 -19.48 8.56 -1.72
N HIS A 62 -20.02 7.37 -1.99
CA HIS A 62 -19.46 6.53 -3.04
C HIS A 62 -19.58 7.18 -4.41
N ASP A 63 -18.54 7.03 -5.24
CA ASP A 63 -18.55 7.52 -6.61
C ASP A 63 -19.71 6.87 -7.40
N GLY A 64 -20.44 7.68 -8.16
CA GLY A 64 -21.60 7.28 -8.95
C GLY A 64 -22.84 6.87 -8.13
N VAL A 65 -22.83 7.18 -6.83
CA VAL A 65 -23.99 7.13 -5.93
C VAL A 65 -24.33 8.58 -5.56
N GLN A 66 -25.44 9.09 -6.10
CA GLN A 66 -25.89 10.48 -5.89
C GLN A 66 -24.93 11.58 -6.41
N ASN A 67 -23.89 11.20 -7.17
CA ASN A 67 -23.01 12.10 -7.90
C ASN A 67 -22.73 11.56 -9.33
N GLN A 68 -22.07 12.36 -10.17
CA GLN A 68 -21.84 12.04 -11.60
C GLN A 68 -20.52 11.29 -11.86
N CYS A 69 -19.77 10.93 -10.83
CA CYS A 69 -18.47 10.27 -11.01
C CYS A 69 -18.62 8.80 -11.36
N ASP A 70 -17.59 8.22 -11.98
CA ASP A 70 -17.58 6.82 -12.37
C ASP A 70 -17.51 5.91 -11.12
N ARG A 71 -18.50 5.03 -10.97
CA ARG A 71 -18.60 4.04 -9.88
C ARG A 71 -17.37 3.16 -9.72
N SER A 72 -16.63 2.96 -10.79
CA SER A 72 -15.44 2.11 -10.83
C SER A 72 -14.14 2.88 -10.58
N CYS A 73 -14.16 4.21 -10.58
CA CYS A 73 -12.97 5.00 -10.35
C CYS A 73 -12.63 5.13 -8.87
N CYS A 74 -11.34 5.35 -8.61
CA CYS A 74 -10.92 6.17 -7.50
C CYS A 74 -11.16 5.54 -6.11
N LEU A 75 -10.69 6.22 -5.06
CA LEU A 75 -10.73 5.72 -3.68
C LEU A 75 -12.15 5.53 -3.15
N MET A 76 -13.11 6.38 -3.55
CA MET A 76 -14.50 6.30 -3.08
C MET A 76 -15.39 5.35 -3.89
N SER A 77 -14.83 4.52 -4.76
CA SER A 77 -15.58 3.39 -5.33
C SER A 77 -16.07 2.44 -4.22
N ALA A 78 -17.31 1.96 -4.33
CA ALA A 78 -17.87 0.99 -3.38
C ALA A 78 -17.13 -0.36 -3.33
N VAL A 79 -16.27 -0.64 -4.32
CA VAL A 79 -15.49 -1.88 -4.41
C VAL A 79 -14.02 -1.54 -4.53
N ASN A 80 -13.15 -2.16 -3.72
CA ASN A 80 -11.71 -1.99 -3.87
C ASN A 80 -11.21 -2.60 -5.20
N GLY A 81 -10.09 -2.11 -5.74
CA GLY A 81 -9.58 -2.68 -6.98
C GLY A 81 -8.39 -1.95 -7.57
N ALA A 82 -8.01 -2.39 -8.77
CA ALA A 82 -6.82 -1.95 -9.47
C ALA A 82 -6.85 -0.44 -9.78
N GLY A 83 -5.77 0.26 -9.42
CA GLY A 83 -5.55 1.68 -9.74
C GLY A 83 -6.37 2.67 -8.91
N LYS A 84 -7.17 2.21 -7.94
CA LYS A 84 -8.01 3.05 -7.08
C LYS A 84 -7.17 3.71 -5.98
N THR A 85 -6.35 4.68 -6.38
CA THR A 85 -5.35 5.35 -5.51
C THR A 85 -5.50 6.86 -5.47
N THR A 86 -6.45 7.41 -6.23
CA THR A 86 -6.72 8.84 -6.35
C THR A 86 -8.16 9.15 -5.95
N TRP A 87 -8.43 10.39 -5.60
CA TRP A 87 -9.78 10.90 -5.36
C TRP A 87 -10.44 11.30 -6.69
N SER A 88 -11.77 11.18 -6.78
CA SER A 88 -12.53 11.71 -7.90
C SER A 88 -12.78 13.21 -7.73
N GLU A 89 -13.21 13.88 -8.79
CA GLU A 89 -13.65 15.28 -8.69
C GLU A 89 -14.87 15.45 -7.78
N CYS A 90 -15.74 14.43 -7.71
CA CYS A 90 -16.88 14.43 -6.81
C CYS A 90 -16.43 14.36 -5.35
N SER A 91 -15.50 13.46 -5.01
CA SER A 91 -14.94 13.36 -3.66
C SER A 91 -14.30 14.68 -3.22
N VAL A 92 -13.56 15.35 -4.12
CA VAL A 92 -12.95 16.66 -3.84
C VAL A 92 -14.02 17.73 -3.59
N ARG A 93 -15.09 17.75 -4.39
CA ARG A 93 -16.21 18.69 -4.21
C ARG A 93 -16.94 18.47 -2.89
N GLU A 94 -17.26 17.22 -2.56
CA GLU A 94 -17.96 16.82 -1.34
C GLU A 94 -17.14 17.16 -0.11
N PHE A 95 -15.82 16.91 -0.14
CA PHE A 95 -14.90 17.31 0.92
C PHE A 95 -14.90 18.82 1.16
N ASN A 96 -14.80 19.62 0.08
CA ASN A 96 -14.83 21.08 0.20
C ASN A 96 -16.17 21.58 0.76
N ALA A 97 -17.29 20.98 0.35
CA ALA A 97 -18.60 21.30 0.90
C ALA A 97 -18.70 20.97 2.39
N PHE A 98 -18.16 19.84 2.82
CA PHE A 98 -18.09 19.47 4.24
C PHE A 98 -17.23 20.43 5.06
N LEU A 99 -16.07 20.86 4.54
CA LEU A 99 -15.24 21.87 5.22
C LEU A 99 -15.99 23.20 5.42
N LEU A 100 -16.70 23.66 4.39
CA LEU A 100 -17.53 24.87 4.49
C LEU A 100 -18.63 24.71 5.55
N GLN A 101 -19.33 23.58 5.57
CA GLN A 101 -20.35 23.30 6.59
C GLN A 101 -19.77 23.27 8.00
N LEU A 102 -18.58 22.69 8.20
CA LEU A 102 -17.91 22.70 9.49
C LEU A 102 -17.55 24.13 9.93
N ASP A 103 -16.98 24.93 9.02
CA ASP A 103 -16.61 26.33 9.30
C ASP A 103 -17.85 27.18 9.65
N GLU A 104 -19.00 26.92 9.01
CA GLU A 104 -20.27 27.63 9.22
C GLU A 104 -21.11 27.09 10.40
N SER A 105 -20.76 25.94 10.97
CA SER A 105 -21.55 25.24 11.99
C SER A 105 -21.68 25.98 13.33
N GLY A 106 -20.82 26.97 13.59
CA GLY A 106 -20.72 27.68 14.88
C GLY A 106 -20.10 26.87 16.02
N GLN A 107 -19.73 25.60 15.80
CA GLN A 107 -19.08 24.72 16.78
C GLN A 107 -17.55 24.72 16.68
N GLY A 108 -17.01 25.41 15.66
CA GLY A 108 -15.60 25.44 15.33
C GLY A 108 -15.16 24.25 14.48
N ASN A 109 -14.14 24.46 13.64
CA ASN A 109 -13.62 23.43 12.76
C ASN A 109 -12.38 22.77 13.37
N CYS A 110 -12.56 21.57 13.93
CA CYS A 110 -11.48 20.82 14.56
C CYS A 110 -10.35 20.42 13.58
N LEU A 111 -10.53 20.53 12.27
CA LEU A 111 -9.50 20.24 11.28
C LEU A 111 -8.54 21.42 11.04
N ARG A 112 -8.83 22.60 11.59
CA ARG A 112 -8.00 23.80 11.41
C ARG A 112 -6.82 23.88 12.38
N ASP A 113 -6.87 23.20 13.52
CA ASP A 113 -5.76 23.23 14.48
C ASP A 113 -4.67 22.23 14.10
N GLY A 114 -3.41 22.68 14.19
CA GLY A 114 -2.24 21.83 14.01
C GLY A 114 -2.20 20.68 15.02
N SER A 115 -1.78 19.50 14.57
CA SER A 115 -1.57 18.34 15.44
C SER A 115 -0.14 18.35 15.99
N GLU A 116 0.02 18.37 17.32
CA GLU A 116 1.32 18.22 18.00
C GLU A 116 2.04 16.92 17.59
N GLY A 117 1.28 15.89 17.22
CA GLY A 117 1.80 14.59 16.81
C GLY A 117 2.57 14.60 15.49
N LEU A 118 2.44 15.64 14.66
CA LEU A 118 3.15 15.74 13.38
C LEU A 118 4.68 15.84 13.56
N MET A 119 5.13 16.43 14.67
CA MET A 119 6.56 16.55 14.99
C MET A 119 7.13 15.23 15.54
N ILE A 120 6.31 14.44 16.23
CA ILE A 120 6.72 13.20 16.90
C ILE A 120 6.69 12.02 15.93
N TYR A 121 5.62 11.88 15.16
CA TYR A 121 5.38 10.77 14.24
C TYR A 121 5.50 11.20 12.78
N ASN A 122 6.66 11.76 12.43
CA ASN A 122 6.94 12.20 11.07
C ASN A 122 7.34 11.01 10.17
N HIS A 123 6.36 10.39 9.54
CA HIS A 123 6.59 9.33 8.55
C HIS A 123 7.36 9.80 7.31
N MET A 124 7.54 11.11 7.11
CA MET A 124 8.32 11.70 6.01
C MET A 124 9.77 12.04 6.40
N LYS A 125 10.20 11.75 7.64
CA LYS A 125 11.52 12.13 8.18
C LYS A 125 12.71 11.68 7.32
N ASP A 126 12.61 10.54 6.66
CA ASP A 126 13.66 9.99 5.79
C ASP A 126 13.42 10.25 4.28
N SER A 127 12.37 11.02 3.95
CA SER A 127 11.93 11.36 2.59
C SER A 127 11.62 10.16 1.67
N ARG A 128 11.52 8.93 2.21
CA ARG A 128 11.17 7.73 1.45
C ARG A 128 9.68 7.47 1.42
N LEU A 129 9.16 7.24 0.22
CA LEU A 129 7.77 6.84 -0.01
C LEU A 129 7.52 5.40 0.48
N PRO A 130 6.27 5.00 0.77
CA PRO A 130 5.98 3.68 1.30
C PRO A 130 6.45 2.52 0.41
N GLY A 131 6.32 2.62 -0.92
CA GLY A 131 6.82 1.63 -1.87
C GLY A 131 8.35 1.57 -2.00
N GLN A 132 9.06 2.58 -1.47
CA GLN A 132 10.52 2.58 -1.34
C GLN A 132 10.97 1.94 -0.02
N ARG A 133 10.06 1.85 0.96
CA ARG A 133 10.30 1.18 2.25
C ARG A 133 9.93 -0.30 2.20
N PHE A 134 8.92 -0.64 1.39
CA PHE A 134 8.42 -2.00 1.22
C PHE A 134 8.48 -2.39 -0.26
N THR A 135 9.35 -3.36 -0.60
CA THR A 135 9.39 -3.89 -1.96
C THR A 135 8.06 -4.52 -2.35
N ALA A 136 7.80 -4.64 -3.65
CA ALA A 136 6.58 -5.30 -4.13
C ALA A 136 6.46 -6.75 -3.61
N ASP A 137 7.58 -7.49 -3.50
CA ASP A 137 7.60 -8.82 -2.87
C ASP A 137 7.23 -8.77 -1.39
N GLN A 138 7.72 -7.77 -0.64
CA GLN A 138 7.33 -7.59 0.75
C GLN A 138 5.84 -7.27 0.86
N GLN A 139 5.30 -6.42 -0.01
CA GLN A 139 3.87 -6.12 -0.06
C GLN A 139 3.05 -7.41 -0.29
N CYS A 140 3.45 -8.27 -1.23
CA CYS A 140 2.84 -9.59 -1.43
C CYS A 140 2.93 -10.48 -0.19
N SER A 141 4.11 -10.55 0.44
CA SER A 141 4.31 -11.35 1.64
C SER A 141 3.53 -10.84 2.85
N TYR A 142 3.25 -9.55 2.96
CA TYR A 142 2.39 -8.97 4.01
C TYR A 142 0.92 -9.23 3.77
N PHE A 143 0.49 -9.36 2.52
CA PHE A 143 -0.91 -9.58 2.16
C PHE A 143 -1.31 -11.06 2.24
N TRP A 144 -0.57 -11.93 1.54
CA TRP A 144 -0.90 -13.36 1.41
C TRP A 144 -0.09 -14.25 2.37
N GLY A 145 0.93 -13.70 3.03
CA GLY A 145 1.76 -14.41 3.98
C GLY A 145 3.15 -14.77 3.42
N LYS A 146 3.97 -15.37 4.29
CA LYS A 146 5.38 -15.67 3.96
C LYS A 146 5.47 -16.63 2.77
N GLY A 147 6.26 -16.26 1.77
CA GLY A 147 6.52 -17.09 0.58
C GLY A 147 5.78 -16.63 -0.67
N PHE A 148 4.85 -15.67 -0.54
CA PHE A 148 4.30 -14.96 -1.67
C PHE A 148 5.25 -13.84 -2.11
N GLU A 149 5.62 -13.85 -3.38
CA GLU A 149 6.44 -12.85 -4.08
C GLU A 149 5.65 -12.32 -5.28
N VAL A 150 6.15 -11.27 -5.93
CA VAL A 150 5.50 -10.76 -7.15
C VAL A 150 5.61 -11.79 -8.26
N GLU A 151 4.47 -12.13 -8.86
CA GLU A 151 4.38 -13.05 -10.00
C GLU A 151 3.45 -12.45 -11.05
N ILE A 152 4.01 -12.01 -12.18
CA ILE A 152 3.26 -11.35 -13.25
C ILE A 152 2.65 -12.41 -14.17
N PRO A 153 1.32 -12.44 -14.37
CA PRO A 153 0.68 -13.32 -15.35
C PRO A 153 1.21 -13.09 -16.76
N LYS A 154 1.20 -14.13 -17.60
CA LYS A 154 1.79 -14.07 -18.97
C LYS A 154 1.18 -12.99 -19.86
N GLU A 155 -0.08 -12.64 -19.63
CA GLU A 155 -0.84 -11.64 -20.39
C GLU A 155 -0.72 -10.22 -19.80
N ARG A 156 0.16 -10.02 -18.81
CA ARG A 156 0.37 -8.74 -18.13
C ARG A 156 1.82 -8.29 -18.23
N THR A 157 2.03 -7.02 -17.97
CA THR A 157 3.34 -6.38 -18.02
C THR A 157 3.78 -5.94 -16.63
N MET A 158 5.08 -5.65 -16.47
CA MET A 158 5.59 -5.09 -15.22
C MET A 158 4.86 -3.79 -14.86
N ASP A 159 4.55 -2.94 -15.85
CA ASP A 159 3.90 -1.63 -15.68
C ASP A 159 2.54 -1.75 -14.98
N ASP A 160 1.86 -2.88 -15.17
CA ASP A 160 0.57 -3.12 -14.55
C ASP A 160 0.66 -3.28 -13.01
N ILE A 161 1.84 -3.56 -12.46
CA ILE A 161 2.08 -3.67 -11.00
C ILE A 161 1.65 -2.40 -10.27
N CYS A 162 1.88 -1.23 -10.87
CA CYS A 162 1.49 0.05 -10.27
C CYS A 162 -0.03 0.18 -10.09
N ARG A 163 -0.82 -0.59 -10.85
CA ARG A 163 -2.27 -0.62 -10.70
C ARG A 163 -2.71 -1.69 -9.70
N ILE A 164 -2.09 -2.86 -9.71
CA ILE A 164 -2.42 -3.97 -8.81
C ILE A 164 -1.23 -4.92 -8.68
N LEU A 165 -0.95 -5.37 -7.47
CA LEU A 165 0.04 -6.43 -7.25
C LEU A 165 -0.56 -7.80 -7.56
N TRP A 166 0.16 -8.58 -8.36
CA TRP A 166 -0.06 -10.02 -8.52
C TRP A 166 0.97 -10.77 -7.70
N CYS A 167 0.48 -11.66 -6.85
CA CYS A 167 1.30 -12.37 -5.90
C CYS A 167 1.11 -13.87 -6.11
N GLY A 168 2.23 -14.58 -6.18
CA GLY A 168 2.27 -16.03 -6.32
C GLY A 168 3.35 -16.62 -5.42
N ASN A 169 3.32 -17.93 -5.25
CA ASN A 169 4.25 -18.67 -4.40
C ASN A 169 4.87 -19.86 -5.14
N ASN A 170 5.01 -19.77 -6.47
CA ASN A 170 5.39 -20.86 -7.38
C ASN A 170 4.39 -22.05 -7.38
N GLY A 171 3.21 -21.88 -6.79
CA GLY A 171 2.07 -22.78 -6.97
C GLY A 171 1.31 -22.50 -8.26
N SER A 172 0.09 -23.02 -8.37
CA SER A 172 -0.75 -22.88 -9.57
C SER A 172 -1.55 -21.58 -9.63
N THR A 173 -1.61 -20.82 -8.53
CA THR A 173 -2.55 -19.69 -8.39
C THR A 173 -1.80 -18.40 -8.14
N ILE A 174 -1.99 -17.44 -9.05
CA ILE A 174 -1.60 -16.05 -8.89
C ILE A 174 -2.82 -15.28 -8.38
N SER A 175 -2.71 -14.64 -7.22
CA SER A 175 -3.79 -13.88 -6.61
C SER A 175 -3.44 -12.39 -6.56
N THR A 176 -4.44 -11.53 -6.76
CA THR A 176 -4.25 -10.08 -6.64
C THR A 176 -4.21 -9.64 -5.19
N ALA A 177 -3.41 -8.64 -4.86
CA ALA A 177 -3.41 -8.00 -3.55
C ALA A 177 -4.02 -6.59 -3.66
N HIS A 178 -3.29 -5.54 -3.28
CA HIS A 178 -3.69 -4.14 -3.40
C HIS A 178 -2.91 -3.43 -4.52
N PRO A 179 -3.30 -2.21 -4.94
CA PRO A 179 -2.44 -1.35 -5.75
C PRO A 179 -1.07 -1.19 -5.12
N ALA A 180 0.00 -1.23 -5.92
CA ALA A 180 1.34 -1.07 -5.37
C ALA A 180 1.45 0.28 -4.63
N LEU A 181 2.14 0.28 -3.49
CA LEU A 181 2.33 1.49 -2.71
C LEU A 181 3.07 2.56 -3.50
N GLU A 182 2.79 3.82 -3.21
CA GLU A 182 3.44 4.95 -3.88
C GLU A 182 4.97 4.84 -3.82
N GLY A 183 5.63 5.03 -4.96
CA GLY A 183 7.07 4.87 -5.10
C GLY A 183 7.56 3.42 -5.31
N SER A 184 6.66 2.44 -5.40
CA SER A 184 7.00 1.08 -5.82
C SER A 184 7.51 1.07 -7.26
N TRP A 185 8.50 0.23 -7.54
CA TRP A 185 8.98 0.04 -8.91
C TRP A 185 8.06 -0.90 -9.68
N CYS A 186 7.43 -0.39 -10.74
CA CYS A 186 6.55 -1.16 -11.63
C CYS A 186 7.10 -1.30 -13.04
N GLY A 187 8.40 -1.15 -13.29
CA GLY A 187 8.88 -1.12 -14.68
C GLY A 187 8.58 0.22 -15.37
N GLY A 188 9.13 0.39 -16.57
CA GLY A 188 9.07 1.65 -17.33
C GLY A 188 10.37 2.47 -17.32
N GLN A 189 10.37 3.56 -18.09
CA GLN A 189 11.51 4.48 -18.18
C GLN A 189 11.50 5.48 -17.01
N CYS A 190 12.70 5.91 -16.59
CA CYS A 190 12.85 6.90 -15.53
C CYS A 190 12.04 8.17 -15.84
N ARG A 191 11.05 8.50 -15.00
CA ARG A 191 10.31 9.76 -15.11
C ARG A 191 11.04 10.88 -14.36
N ARG A 192 10.99 12.09 -14.92
CA ARG A 192 11.55 13.28 -14.27
C ARG A 192 10.76 13.55 -12.98
N TRP A 193 11.47 13.78 -11.88
CA TRP A 193 10.85 14.06 -10.58
C TRP A 193 10.03 15.37 -10.69
N PRO A 194 8.71 15.36 -10.37
CA PRO A 194 7.81 16.45 -10.75
C PRO A 194 8.15 17.83 -10.19
N GLN A 195 8.75 17.92 -8.98
CA GLN A 195 9.37 19.11 -8.37
C GLN A 195 9.85 18.78 -6.94
N GLY A 196 10.78 19.57 -6.39
CA GLY A 196 11.29 19.42 -5.02
C GLY A 196 12.67 18.74 -4.93
N ILE A 197 13.10 18.42 -3.70
CA ILE A 197 14.37 17.74 -3.44
C ILE A 197 14.27 16.32 -3.96
N ARG A 198 15.13 15.95 -4.92
CA ARG A 198 15.26 14.57 -5.38
C ARG A 198 15.63 13.70 -4.16
N PRO A 199 14.87 12.64 -3.85
CA PRO A 199 15.24 11.74 -2.76
C PRO A 199 16.63 11.16 -3.02
N ALA A 200 17.42 11.02 -1.96
CA ALA A 200 18.75 10.43 -2.05
C ALA A 200 18.63 9.01 -2.65
N LYS A 201 19.53 8.69 -3.59
CA LYS A 201 19.65 7.33 -4.11
C LYS A 201 20.03 6.41 -2.96
N ILE A 202 19.33 5.29 -2.80
CA ILE A 202 19.68 4.27 -1.82
C ILE A 202 19.94 2.98 -2.58
N ASP A 203 21.23 2.65 -2.70
CA ASP A 203 21.64 1.35 -3.20
C ASP A 203 21.12 0.26 -2.26
N GLY A 204 20.62 -0.82 -2.86
CA GLY A 204 20.12 -1.95 -2.08
C GLY A 204 21.27 -2.62 -1.34
N GLY A 205 20.99 -2.99 -0.10
CA GLY A 205 21.93 -3.74 0.73
C GLY A 205 21.52 -5.21 0.81
N TRP A 206 22.52 -6.07 0.97
CA TRP A 206 22.29 -7.49 1.16
C TRP A 206 21.78 -7.78 2.56
N THR A 207 20.84 -8.71 2.67
CA THR A 207 20.51 -9.35 3.94
C THR A 207 21.66 -10.23 4.43
N GLU A 208 21.61 -10.61 5.72
CA GLU A 208 22.50 -11.62 6.27
C GLU A 208 22.36 -12.94 5.49
N TRP A 209 23.46 -13.68 5.41
CA TRP A 209 23.44 -15.01 4.80
C TRP A 209 22.49 -15.93 5.57
N SER A 210 21.69 -16.69 4.83
CA SER A 210 20.71 -17.63 5.37
C SER A 210 20.83 -18.98 4.68
N ASN A 211 20.75 -20.04 5.48
CA ASN A 211 20.71 -21.43 4.99
C ASN A 211 19.31 -21.86 4.51
N LYS A 212 18.30 -20.98 4.61
CA LYS A 212 16.92 -21.27 4.22
C LYS A 212 16.68 -20.89 2.77
N GLU A 213 17.01 -21.78 1.86
CA GLU A 213 16.64 -21.67 0.45
C GLU A 213 15.14 -21.97 0.31
N LYS A 214 14.30 -20.93 0.20
CA LYS A 214 12.84 -21.10 0.04
C LYS A 214 12.43 -21.57 -1.36
N ARG A 215 13.28 -21.31 -2.36
CA ARG A 215 13.01 -21.59 -3.78
C ARG A 215 13.46 -22.97 -4.23
N CYS A 216 14.29 -23.65 -3.44
CA CYS A 216 14.75 -24.99 -3.71
C CYS A 216 14.78 -25.76 -2.39
N PRO A 217 13.78 -26.61 -2.09
CA PRO A 217 13.93 -27.60 -1.04
C PRO A 217 14.84 -28.67 -1.60
N ILE A 218 16.14 -28.38 -1.73
CA ILE A 218 17.11 -29.44 -1.97
C ILE A 218 17.11 -30.25 -0.67
N SER A 219 16.26 -31.27 -0.61
CA SER A 219 16.50 -32.39 0.28
C SER A 219 17.92 -32.85 -0.04
N GLN A 220 18.80 -32.88 0.97
CA GLN A 220 20.16 -33.33 0.74
C GLN A 220 20.07 -34.80 0.30
N CYS A 221 20.11 -35.04 -1.02
CA CYS A 221 20.38 -36.36 -1.56
C CYS A 221 21.82 -36.70 -1.16
N GLN A 222 21.98 -37.31 0.01
CA GLN A 222 23.26 -37.85 0.44
C GLN A 222 23.50 -39.14 -0.34
N ILE A 223 24.13 -38.99 -1.50
CA ILE A 223 24.75 -40.11 -2.20
C ILE A 223 26.05 -40.42 -1.44
N THR A 224 26.14 -41.62 -0.88
CA THR A 224 27.32 -42.06 -0.10
C THR A 224 28.60 -41.90 -0.94
N GLY A 225 29.59 -41.16 -0.43
CA GLY A 225 30.85 -40.87 -1.13
C GLY A 225 30.87 -39.60 -1.99
N SER A 226 29.78 -38.81 -2.03
CA SER A 226 29.76 -37.53 -2.75
C SER A 226 30.19 -36.33 -1.89
N ILE A 227 30.66 -35.27 -2.56
CA ILE A 227 31.00 -33.99 -1.92
C ILE A 227 29.71 -33.27 -1.51
N GLN A 228 29.62 -32.86 -0.25
CA GLN A 228 28.48 -32.09 0.26
C GLN A 228 28.61 -30.60 -0.09
N ILE A 229 27.59 -30.06 -0.74
CA ILE A 229 27.47 -28.62 -0.99
C ILE A 229 26.56 -28.02 0.09
N LYS A 230 27.06 -27.01 0.83
CA LYS A 230 26.24 -26.18 1.73
C LYS A 230 25.92 -24.87 1.02
N SER A 231 24.69 -24.68 0.56
CA SER A 231 24.23 -23.42 -0.02
C SER A 231 23.88 -22.42 1.08
N GLN A 232 24.24 -21.15 0.87
CA GLN A 232 23.73 -20.02 1.62
C GLN A 232 23.19 -19.00 0.62
N MET A 233 22.13 -18.28 1.00
CA MET A 233 21.50 -17.27 0.16
C MET A 233 21.28 -15.98 0.94
N ARG A 234 21.35 -14.86 0.23
CA ARG A 234 20.98 -13.52 0.70
C ARG A 234 20.23 -12.78 -0.41
N THR A 235 19.46 -11.77 -0.04
CA THR A 235 18.63 -10.96 -0.94
C THR A 235 18.96 -9.49 -0.79
N CYS A 236 18.87 -8.74 -1.89
CA CYS A 236 19.18 -7.30 -1.91
C CYS A 236 17.98 -6.47 -1.43
N THR A 237 17.63 -6.62 -0.15
CA THR A 237 16.42 -6.02 0.45
C THR A 237 16.67 -5.30 1.78
N LYS A 238 17.93 -5.09 2.18
CA LYS A 238 18.29 -4.45 3.46
C LYS A 238 19.40 -3.40 3.30
N PRO A 239 19.09 -2.14 2.91
CA PRO A 239 17.76 -1.64 2.57
C PRO A 239 17.29 -2.14 1.19
N ALA A 240 15.99 -2.07 0.93
CA ALA A 240 15.45 -2.28 -0.41
C ALA A 240 16.06 -1.28 -1.40
N LEU A 241 16.25 -1.70 -2.64
CA LEU A 241 16.67 -0.82 -3.73
C LEU A 241 15.66 0.31 -3.88
N VAL A 242 16.11 1.56 -3.68
CA VAL A 242 15.33 2.74 -3.98
C VAL A 242 15.96 3.37 -5.22
N PHE A 243 15.29 3.19 -6.35
CA PHE A 243 15.72 3.51 -7.73
C PHE A 243 16.78 2.55 -8.33
N ARG A 244 16.44 1.92 -9.46
CA ARG A 244 17.39 1.13 -10.26
C ARG A 244 18.15 2.07 -11.20
N ASN A 245 19.46 2.14 -11.07
CA ASN A 245 20.30 2.84 -12.05
C ASN A 245 20.58 1.88 -13.23
N LEU A 246 20.09 2.21 -14.43
CA LEU A 246 20.38 1.42 -15.65
C LEU A 246 21.74 1.76 -16.29
N SER A 247 22.49 2.74 -15.76
CA SER A 247 23.72 3.20 -16.40
C SER A 247 24.95 2.28 -16.23
N ASN A 248 24.87 1.19 -15.44
CA ASN A 248 26.06 0.35 -15.16
C ASN A 248 25.94 -1.15 -15.49
N THR A 249 24.88 -1.62 -16.16
CA THR A 249 24.69 -3.07 -16.43
C THR A 249 24.94 -3.51 -17.87
N LEU A 250 25.59 -2.70 -18.71
CA LEU A 250 25.90 -3.09 -20.11
C LEU A 250 27.40 -3.23 -20.45
N ASN A 251 28.33 -3.06 -19.52
CA ASN A 251 29.77 -3.02 -19.87
C ASN A 251 30.66 -4.16 -19.33
N ASN A 252 30.12 -5.24 -18.74
CA ASN A 252 30.95 -6.37 -18.27
C ASN A 252 30.49 -7.74 -18.79
N LEU A 253 30.19 -7.83 -20.08
CA LEU A 253 30.27 -9.08 -20.82
C LEU A 253 31.09 -8.83 -22.09
N LYS A 254 32.41 -8.97 -21.94
CA LYS A 254 33.34 -9.35 -23.01
C LYS A 254 34.04 -10.62 -22.54
#